data_AF-A0A3D0CQX0-F1
#
_entry.id   AF-A0A3D0CQX0-F1
#
_cell.length_a   1.000
_cell.length_b   1.000
_cell.length_c   1.000
_cell.angle_alpha   90.00
_cell.angle_beta   90.00
_cell.angle_gamma   90.00
#
_symmetry.space_group_name_H-M   'P 1'
#
loop_
_entity.id
_entity.type
_entity.pdbx_description
1 polymer ?
#
loop_
_entity_poly.entity_id
_entity_poly.type
_entity_poly.pdbx_seq_one_letter_code
_entity_poly.pdbx_strand_id
1 'polypeptide(L)' 'MNDPDLLSRYNYAEFVPEKFEPWLNFEASPPLGRPAPDFPLWELDGSETRLSAIWSQHAYTIVEFGSFT' A
#
# COMPACT_ATOMS: atom_id res chain seq x y z
N MET A 1 6.94 12.09 13.93
CA MET A 1 5.58 11.95 13.38
C MET A 1 4.63 11.87 14.58
N ASN A 2 4.24 13.02 15.15
CA ASN A 2 3.46 13.13 16.41
C ASN A 2 2.46 14.29 16.33
N ASP A 3 2.03 14.65 15.11
CA ASP A 3 1.05 15.71 14.92
C ASP A 3 -0.36 15.09 14.91
N PRO A 4 -1.19 15.30 15.95
CA PRO A 4 -2.57 14.81 15.97
C PRO A 4 -3.43 15.42 14.85
N ASP A 5 -3.01 16.52 14.23
CA ASP A 5 -3.70 17.14 13.10
C ASP A 5 -3.46 16.41 11.75
N LEU A 6 -2.50 15.50 11.68
CA LEU A 6 -2.29 14.69 10.48
C LEU A 6 -3.42 13.66 10.29
N LEU A 7 -3.82 12.96 11.37
CA LEU A 7 -4.89 11.95 11.31
C LEU A 7 -6.26 12.55 10.95
N SER A 8 -6.53 13.80 11.34
CA SER A 8 -7.79 14.50 10.99
C SER A 8 -7.88 14.85 9.50
N ARG A 9 -6.74 15.03 8.83
CA ARG A 9 -6.64 15.38 7.39
C ARG A 9 -6.70 14.16 6.48
N TYR A 10 -6.43 12.96 7.00
CA TYR A 10 -6.52 11.72 6.24
C TYR A 10 -7.98 11.35 6.01
N ASN A 11 -8.52 11.76 4.86
CA ASN A 11 -9.88 11.44 4.45
C ASN A 11 -9.89 11.06 2.96
N TYR A 12 -10.32 9.83 2.67
CA TYR A 12 -10.48 9.28 1.31
C TYR A 12 -11.59 9.95 0.48
N ALA A 13 -12.27 10.99 1.02
CA ALA A 13 -13.33 11.69 0.30
C ALA A 13 -12.86 12.38 -0.99
N GLU A 14 -11.60 12.81 -1.08
CA GLU A 14 -11.06 13.46 -2.27
C GLU A 14 -9.57 13.18 -2.46
N PHE A 15 -9.15 12.96 -3.71
CA PHE A 15 -7.77 12.69 -4.08
C PHE A 15 -7.09 13.98 -4.58
N VAL A 16 -6.66 14.83 -3.63
CA VAL A 16 -5.97 16.10 -3.90
C VAL A 16 -4.56 16.10 -3.28
N PRO A 17 -3.56 16.74 -3.91
CA PRO A 17 -2.16 16.71 -3.48
C PRO A 17 -1.96 16.99 -1.99
N GLU A 18 -2.68 17.98 -1.45
CA GLU A 18 -2.56 18.43 -0.06
C GLU A 18 -2.89 17.33 0.96
N LYS A 19 -3.69 16.34 0.54
CA LYS A 19 -4.10 15.22 1.39
C LYS A 19 -3.18 14.02 1.32
N PHE A 20 -2.49 13.79 0.20
CA PHE A 20 -1.66 12.59 0.01
C PHE A 20 -0.17 12.85 -0.03
N GLU A 21 0.30 14.01 -0.52
CA GLU A 21 1.73 14.32 -0.62
C GLU A 21 2.48 14.26 0.73
N PRO A 22 1.89 14.66 1.88
CA PRO A 22 2.57 14.52 3.17
C PRO A 22 2.82 13.07 3.60
N TRP A 23 2.07 12.12 3.04
CA TRP A 23 2.10 10.70 3.41
C TRP A 23 2.85 9.84 2.40
N LEU A 24 2.81 10.23 1.13
CA LEU A 24 3.36 9.45 0.02
C LEU A 24 4.76 9.94 -0.35
N ASN A 25 5.73 9.04 -0.23
CA ASN A 25 7.08 9.27 -0.74
C ASN A 25 7.16 8.77 -2.20
N PHE A 26 6.73 9.62 -3.14
CA PHE A 26 6.76 9.27 -4.56
C PHE A 26 8.18 9.06 -5.10
N GLU A 27 9.17 9.80 -4.59
CA GLU A 27 10.57 9.64 -5.02
C GLU A 27 11.14 8.27 -4.64
N ALA A 28 10.73 7.71 -3.50
CA ALA A 28 11.13 6.37 -3.06
C ALA A 28 10.23 5.25 -3.60
N SER A 29 9.19 5.58 -4.37
CA SER A 29 8.27 4.58 -4.90
C SER A 29 8.94 3.71 -5.97
N PRO A 30 8.64 2.40 -6.03
CA PRO A 30 9.19 1.53 -7.07
C PRO A 30 8.84 2.03 -8.48
N PRO A 31 9.81 2.02 -9.42
CA PRO A 31 9.56 2.45 -10.79
C PRO A 31 8.63 1.49 -11.54
N LEU A 32 7.82 2.04 -12.44
CA LEU A 32 6.97 1.25 -13.34
C LEU A 32 7.80 0.40 -14.32
N GLY A 33 7.22 -0.72 -14.76
CA GLY A 33 7.86 -1.63 -15.71
C GLY A 33 8.99 -2.49 -15.14
N ARG A 34 9.26 -2.39 -13.83
CA ARG A 34 10.12 -3.32 -13.09
C ARG A 34 9.25 -4.29 -12.28
N PRO A 35 9.77 -5.49 -11.94
CA PRO A 35 9.13 -6.33 -10.94
C PRO A 35 8.91 -5.54 -9.64
N ALA A 36 7.71 -5.67 -9.07
CA ALA A 36 7.41 -5.07 -7.78
C ALA A 36 8.28 -5.68 -6.67
N PRO A 37 8.51 -4.97 -5.55
CA PRO A 37 9.20 -5.54 -4.41
C PRO A 37 8.38 -6.69 -3.83
N ASP A 38 9.06 -7.73 -3.38
CA ASP A 38 8.46 -8.84 -2.65
C ASP A 38 8.44 -8.54 -1.15
N PHE A 39 7.32 -8.84 -0.48
CA PHE A 39 7.12 -8.58 0.95
C PHE A 39 6.19 -9.63 1.57
N PRO A 40 6.30 -9.87 2.90
CA PRO A 40 5.44 -10.81 3.58
C PRO A 40 3.99 -10.31 3.64
N LEU A 41 3.06 -11.25 3.54
CA LEU A 41 1.63 -11.07 3.64
C LEU A 41 1.10 -12.08 4.65
N TRP A 42 -0.06 -11.78 5.24
CA TRP A 42 -0.73 -12.69 6.16
C TRP A 42 -2.11 -13.00 5.63
N GLU A 43 -2.42 -14.29 5.56
CA GLU A 43 -3.77 -14.75 5.32
C GLU A 43 -4.64 -14.48 6.55
N LEU A 44 -5.96 -14.53 6.38
CA LEU A 44 -6.92 -14.27 7.47
C LEU A 44 -6.83 -15.31 8.61
N ASP A 45 -6.27 -16.48 8.33
CA ASP A 45 -6.02 -17.52 9.34
C ASP A 45 -4.70 -17.33 10.11
N GLY A 46 -3.94 -16.28 9.79
CA GLY A 46 -2.67 -15.95 10.43
C GLY A 46 -1.46 -16.66 9.83
N SER A 47 -1.63 -17.48 8.80
CA SER A 47 -0.50 -18.04 8.06
C SER A 47 0.22 -16.98 7.25
N GLU A 48 1.55 -17.10 7.17
CA GLU A 48 2.38 -16.18 6.40
C GLU A 48 2.51 -16.66 4.95
N THR A 49 2.41 -15.72 4.01
CA THR A 49 2.72 -15.89 2.59
C THR A 49 3.57 -14.71 2.11
N ARG A 50 3.88 -14.66 0.82
CA ARG A 50 4.65 -13.57 0.21
C ARG A 50 3.95 -13.12 -1.08
N LEU A 51 4.07 -11.84 -1.42
CA LEU A 51 3.47 -11.32 -2.66
C LEU A 51 3.91 -12.13 -3.89
N SER A 52 5.18 -12.54 -3.93
CA SER A 52 5.72 -13.36 -5.00
C SER A 52 5.09 -14.74 -5.14
N ALA A 53 4.68 -15.36 -4.03
CA ALA A 53 3.95 -16.62 -4.05
C ALA A 53 2.57 -16.45 -4.69
N ILE A 54 1.91 -15.31 -4.43
CA ILE A 54 0.59 -14.99 -4.99
C ILE A 54 0.68 -14.67 -6.49
N TRP A 55 1.53 -13.72 -6.90
CA TRP A 55 1.56 -13.33 -8.32
C TRP A 55 2.06 -14.45 -9.24
N SER A 56 2.75 -15.46 -8.71
CA SER A 56 3.27 -16.57 -9.52
C SER A 56 2.15 -17.48 -10.02
N GLN A 57 0.98 -17.40 -9.39
CA GLN A 57 -0.19 -18.23 -9.66
C GLN A 57 -1.19 -17.55 -10.61
N HIS A 58 -0.96 -16.29 -10.96
CA HIS A 58 -1.92 -15.47 -11.70
C HIS A 58 -1.26 -14.73 -12.87
N ALA A 59 -1.97 -14.60 -13.98
CA ALA A 59 -1.50 -13.79 -15.11
C ALA A 59 -1.42 -12.30 -14.77
N TYR A 60 -2.31 -11.84 -13.88
CA TYR A 60 -2.36 -10.47 -13.38
C TYR A 60 -2.69 -10.49 -11.88
N THR A 61 -2.07 -9.59 -11.12
CA THR A 61 -2.34 -9.39 -9.69
C THR A 61 -2.60 -7.90 -9.47
N ILE A 62 -3.74 -7.58 -8.86
CA ILE A 62 -4.11 -6.21 -8.45
C ILE A 62 -4.01 -6.17 -6.93
N VAL A 63 -3.25 -5.21 -6.40
CA VAL A 63 -3.03 -5.04 -4.96
C VAL A 63 -3.75 -3.78 -4.51
N GLU A 64 -4.65 -3.92 -3.53
CA GLU A 64 -5.33 -2.82 -2.87
C GLU A 64 -4.88 -2.75 -1.42
N PHE A 65 -4.40 -1.58 -0.99
CA PHE A 65 -4.04 -1.33 0.41
C PHE A 65 -5.19 -0.61 1.08
N GLY A 66 -5.63 -1.15 2.22
CA GLY A 66 -6.66 -0.56 3.05
C GLY A 66 -6.44 -0.88 4.52
N SER A 67 -7.20 -0.20 5.37
CA SER A 67 -7.23 -0.43 6.81
C SER A 67 -8.63 -0.89 7.20
N PHE A 68 -8.72 -1.91 8.05
CA PHE A 68 -9.95 -2.20 8.77
C PHE A 68 -10.00 -1.28 10.01
N THR A 69 -11.09 -0.53 10.16
CA THR A 69 -11.40 0.23 11.37
C THR A 69 -12.44 -0.50 12.20
#